data_AF-A0A4P6VUT5-F1
#
_entry.id   AF-A0A4P6VUT5-F1
#
_cell.length_a   1.000
_cell.length_b   1.000
_cell.length_c   1.000
_cell.angle_alpha   90.00
_cell.angle_beta   90.00
_cell.angle_gamma   90.00
#
_symmetry.space_group_name_H-M   'P 1'
#
loop_
_entity.id
_entity.type
_entity.pdbx_description
1 polymer ?
#
loop_
_entity_poly.entity_id
_entity_poly.type
_entity_poly.pdbx_seq_one_letter_code
_entity_poly.pdbx_strand_id
1 'polypeptide(L)' 'MMMLGSALIFAITILCLLAGLTFLFSAFFVPATVGAEKQFEQRLEYGMFAAAGLIGYAVMLFMG' A
#
# COMPACT_ATOMS: atom_id res chain seq x y z
N MET A 1 -24.79 -3.91 -16.98
CA MET A 1 -23.38 -4.34 -17.17
C MET A 1 -22.36 -3.20 -17.09
N MET A 2 -22.72 -1.93 -17.35
CA MET A 2 -21.76 -0.80 -17.28
C MET A 2 -21.43 -0.34 -15.84
N MET A 3 -22.38 -0.43 -14.90
CA MET A 3 -22.17 -0.02 -13.49
C MET A 3 -21.29 -0.98 -12.68
N LEU A 4 -21.15 -2.23 -13.12
CA LEU A 4 -20.39 -3.25 -12.40
C LEU A 4 -18.89 -3.07 -12.60
N GLY A 5 -18.48 -2.64 -13.80
CA GLY A 5 -17.08 -2.32 -14.10
C GLY A 5 -16.58 -1.10 -13.32
N SER A 6 -17.35 -0.02 -13.25
CA SER A 6 -16.96 1.19 -12.51
C SER A 6 -16.93 0.97 -10.99
N ALA A 7 -17.89 0.22 -10.45
CA ALA A 7 -17.89 -0.15 -9.03
C ALA A 7 -16.68 -1.04 -8.67
N LEU A 8 -16.28 -1.95 -9.57
CA LEU A 8 -15.12 -2.80 -9.37
C LEU A 8 -13.82 -2.00 -9.39
N ILE A 9 -13.66 -1.09 -10.34
CA ILE A 9 -12.49 -0.20 -10.42
C ILE A 9 -12.40 0.66 -9.15
N PHE A 10 -13.52 1.24 -8.71
CA PHE A 10 -13.57 2.01 -7.47
C PHE A 10 -13.16 1.18 -6.24
N ALA A 11 -13.68 -0.04 -6.11
CA ALA A 11 -13.33 -0.94 -5.03
C ALA A 11 -11.83 -1.31 -5.03
N ILE A 12 -11.27 -1.65 -6.19
CA ILE A 12 -9.84 -1.98 -6.32
C ILE A 12 -8.97 -0.76 -5.99
N THR A 13 -9.37 0.42 -6.44
CA THR A 13 -8.68 1.69 -6.15
C THR A 13 -8.59 1.91 -4.63
N ILE A 14 -9.69 1.73 -3.91
CA ILE A 14 -9.71 1.87 -2.45
C ILE A 14 -8.89 0.78 -1.75
N LEU A 15 -8.90 -0.46 -2.26
CA LEU A 15 -8.07 -1.54 -1.72
C LEU A 15 -6.57 -1.24 -1.88
N CYS A 16 -6.14 -0.70 -3.03
CA CYS A 16 -4.75 -0.28 -3.23
C CYS A 16 -4.33 0.82 -2.25
N LEU A 17 -5.21 1.81 -2.03
CA LEU A 17 -4.98 2.89 -1.06
C LEU A 17 -4.85 2.34 0.37
N LEU A 18 -5.79 1.50 0.81
CA LEU A 18 -5.79 0.89 2.14
C LEU A 18 -4.55 0.00 2.35
N ALA A 19 -4.19 -0.80 1.35
CA ALA A 19 -2.99 -1.64 1.42
C ALA A 19 -1.73 -0.78 1.55
N GLY A 20 -1.57 0.23 0.69
CA GLY A 20 -0.44 1.16 0.73
C GLY A 20 -0.29 1.85 2.10
N LEU A 21 -1.38 2.39 2.63
CA LEU A 21 -1.40 3.03 3.95
C LEU A 21 -1.08 2.04 5.09
N THR A 22 -1.64 0.83 5.05
CA THR A 22 -1.41 -0.19 6.08
C THR A 22 0.07 -0.59 6.13
N PHE A 23 0.70 -0.81 4.97
CA PHE A 23 2.13 -1.10 4.91
C PHE A 23 2.99 0.11 5.33
N LEU A 24 2.55 1.34 5.03
CA LEU A 24 3.22 2.55 5.48
C LEU A 24 3.21 2.63 7.02
N PHE A 25 2.05 2.41 7.64
CA PHE A 25 1.93 2.38 9.10
C PHE A 25 2.79 1.25 9.70
N SER A 26 2.77 0.04 9.10
CA SER A 26 3.65 -1.05 9.53
C SER A 26 5.13 -0.68 9.45
N ALA A 27 5.56 0.06 8.44
CA ALA A 27 6.94 0.58 8.34
C ALA A 27 7.26 1.58 9.47
N PHE A 28 6.30 2.44 9.84
CA PHE A 28 6.47 3.39 10.94
C PHE A 28 6.51 2.72 12.31
N PHE A 29 5.67 1.70 12.50
CA PHE A 29 5.54 0.97 13.77
C PHE A 29 6.51 -0.21 13.92
N VAL A 30 7.49 -0.39 13.02
CA VAL A 30 8.54 -1.42 13.20
C VAL A 30 9.22 -1.20 14.56
N PRO A 31 9.14 -2.18 15.48
CA PRO A 31 9.59 -2.01 16.85
C PRO A 31 11.12 -1.87 16.92
N ALA A 32 11.58 -0.87 17.66
CA ALA A 32 13.00 -0.58 17.87
C ALA A 32 13.75 -1.61 18.74
N THR A 33 13.04 -2.65 19.20
CA THR A 33 13.58 -3.76 19.98
C THR A 33 14.30 -4.79 19.10
N VAL A 34 14.09 -4.75 17.79
CA VAL A 34 14.80 -5.56 16.81
C VAL A 34 16.06 -4.78 16.41
N GLY A 35 17.25 -5.37 16.54
CA GLY A 35 18.52 -4.68 16.27
C GLY A 35 18.52 -3.90 14.94
N ALA A 36 19.31 -2.81 14.89
CA ALA A 36 19.24 -1.78 13.84
C ALA A 36 19.23 -2.32 12.39
N GLU A 37 19.94 -3.41 12.13
CA GLU A 37 20.03 -4.05 10.82
C GLU A 37 18.69 -4.67 10.38
N LYS A 38 18.08 -5.50 11.24
CA LYS A 38 16.76 -6.12 10.99
C LYS A 38 15.63 -5.09 10.98
N GLN A 39 15.75 -4.02 11.76
CA GLN A 39 14.78 -2.93 11.73
C GLN A 39 14.79 -2.21 10.39
N PHE A 40 15.97 -2.00 9.80
CA PHE A 40 16.09 -1.36 8.49
C PHE A 40 15.53 -2.25 7.38
N GLU A 41 15.84 -3.55 7.39
CA GLU A 41 15.28 -4.51 6.42
C GLU A 41 13.75 -4.54 6.47
N GLN A 42 13.15 -4.65 7.66
CA GLN A 42 11.69 -4.66 7.80
C GLN A 42 11.07 -3.34 7.34
N ARG A 43 11.67 -2.19 7.67
CA ARG A 43 11.20 -0.88 7.20
C ARG A 43 11.29 -0.75 5.68
N LEU A 44 12.35 -1.29 5.07
CA LEU A 44 12.54 -1.29 3.64
C LEU A 44 11.48 -2.16 2.95
N GLU A 45 11.25 -3.37 3.45
CA GLU A 45 10.23 -4.29 2.93
C GLU A 45 8.83 -3.66 3.01
N TYR A 46 8.41 -3.22 4.20
CA TYR A 46 7.13 -2.55 4.39
C TYR A 46 7.04 -1.26 3.56
N GLY A 47 8.14 -0.52 3.40
CA GLY A 47 8.23 0.66 2.56
C GLY A 47 8.03 0.35 1.07
N MET A 48 8.62 -0.72 0.56
CA MET A 48 8.43 -1.17 -0.82
C MET A 48 6.99 -1.60 -1.08
N PHE A 49 6.37 -2.34 -0.16
CA PHE A 49 4.97 -2.72 -0.27
C PHE A 49 4.03 -1.51 -0.16
N ALA A 50 4.34 -0.54 0.69
CA ALA A 50 3.59 0.71 0.78
C ALA A 50 3.65 1.50 -0.54
N ALA A 51 4.85 1.62 -1.12
CA ALA A 51 5.06 2.28 -2.41
C ALA A 51 4.30 1.57 -3.53
N ALA A 52 4.34 0.24 -3.59
CA ALA A 52 3.60 -0.53 -4.59
C ALA A 52 2.08 -0.30 -4.47
N GLY A 53 1.53 -0.29 -3.25
CA GLY A 53 0.11 0.01 -3.00
C GLY A 53 -0.28 1.43 -3.42
N LEU A 54 0.53 2.43 -3.09
CA LEU A 54 0.28 3.83 -3.44
C LEU A 54 0.44 4.10 -4.94
N ILE A 55 1.41 3.49 -5.61
CA ILE A 55 1.57 3.57 -7.06
C ILE A 55 0.38 2.90 -7.76
N GLY A 56 -0.06 1.73 -7.29
CA GLY A 56 -1.24 1.05 -7.81
C GLY A 56 -2.51 1.90 -7.67
N TYR A 57 -2.68 2.57 -6.52
CA TYR A 57 -3.75 3.55 -6.31
C TYR A 57 -3.68 4.72 -7.30
N ALA A 58 -2.49 5.32 -7.46
CA ALA A 58 -2.29 6.44 -8.38
C ALA A 58 -2.62 6.05 -9.83
N VAL A 59 -2.14 4.90 -10.30
CA VAL A 59 -2.43 4.39 -11.65
C VAL A 59 -3.92 4.16 -11.84
N MET A 60 -4.59 3.51 -10.89
CA MET A 60 -6.03 3.27 -10.93
C MET A 60 -6.83 4.58 -10.96
N LEU A 61 -6.38 5.60 -10.23
CA LEU A 61 -6.97 6.95 -10.24
C LEU A 61 -6.91 7.63 -11.61
N PHE A 62 -5.84 7.40 -12.38
CA PHE A 62 -5.69 7.95 -13.73
C PHE A 62 -6.38 7.10 -14.82
N MET A 63 -6.66 5.83 -14.55
CA MET A 63 -7.36 4.92 -15.46
C MET A 63 -8.89 4.89 -15.26
N GLY A 64 -9.36 5.27 -14.07
CA GLY A 64 -10.77 5.26 -13.66
C GLY A 64 -11.59 6.44 -14.16
#